data_AF-A0A3C1XT99-F1
#
_entry.id   AF-A0A3C1XT99-F1
#
_cell.length_a   1.000
_cell.length_b   1.000
_cell.length_c   1.000
_cell.angle_alpha   90.00
_cell.angle_beta   90.00
_cell.angle_gamma   90.00
#
_symmetry.space_group_name_H-M   'P 1'
#
loop_
_entity.id
_entity.type
_entity.pdbx_description
1 polymer ?
#
loop_
_entity_poly.entity_id
_entity_poly.type
_entity_poly.pdbx_seq_one_letter_code
_entity_poly.pdbx_strand_id
1 'polypeptide(L)'
;MLFGSAVTAAPSDPAPIITGKHWTDSDANLKKAYLLGVANTLEVERAYQQRRAVPDTQTLVPKFSAGLQNQTLDSVRETIDRWYAANPTQLDRPVMETIWFEIVVPATKTKRTP
;
A
#
# COMPACT_ATOMS: atom_id res chain seq x y z
N MET A 1 -12.00 -30.70 42.78
CA MET A 1 -11.99 -29.42 42.05
C MET A 1 -10.81 -29.44 41.09
N LEU A 2 -11.05 -29.44 39.78
CA LEU A 2 -10.02 -29.38 38.75
C LEU A 2 -9.78 -27.90 38.42
N PHE A 3 -8.58 -27.39 38.70
CA PHE A 3 -8.15 -26.06 38.27
C PHE A 3 -7.79 -26.15 36.79
N GLY A 4 -8.63 -25.58 35.93
CA GLY A 4 -8.30 -25.39 34.52
C GLY A 4 -7.20 -24.35 34.39
N SER A 5 -6.05 -24.73 33.84
CA SER A 5 -4.98 -23.81 33.49
C SER A 5 -5.50 -22.80 32.47
N ALA A 6 -5.46 -21.52 32.81
CA ALA A 6 -5.72 -20.44 31.87
C ALA A 6 -4.65 -20.49 30.77
N VAL A 7 -5.04 -20.82 29.54
CA VAL A 7 -4.18 -20.69 28.38
C VAL A 7 -3.99 -19.19 28.14
N THR A 8 -2.82 -18.66 28.50
CA THR A 8 -2.47 -17.28 28.17
C THR A 8 -2.21 -17.23 26.67
N ALA A 9 -3.06 -16.54 25.92
CA ALA A 9 -2.81 -16.30 24.50
C ALA A 9 -1.50 -15.50 24.36
N ALA A 10 -0.56 -16.02 23.57
CA ALA A 10 0.66 -15.30 23.25
C ALA A 10 0.30 -13.99 22.52
N PRO A 11 1.04 -12.89 22.74
CA PRO A 11 0.85 -11.66 21.98
C PRO A 11 0.99 -11.98 20.49
N SER A 12 0.00 -11.57 19.69
CA SER A 12 0.03 -11.73 18.24
C SER A 12 1.14 -10.86 17.66
N ASP A 13 2.01 -11.42 16.83
CA ASP A 13 2.99 -10.65 16.08
C ASP A 13 2.27 -9.51 15.30
N PRO A 14 2.86 -8.30 15.26
CA PRO A 14 2.29 -7.21 14.48
C PRO A 14 2.17 -7.64 13.02
N ALA A 15 1.13 -7.16 12.34
CA ALA A 15 0.93 -7.46 10.93
C ALA A 15 2.21 -7.11 10.14
N PRO A 16 2.73 -8.03 9.31
CA PRO A 16 3.99 -7.82 8.63
C PRO A 16 3.86 -6.66 7.63
N ILE A 17 4.86 -5.78 7.62
CA ILE A 17 4.99 -4.73 6.60
C ILE A 17 5.60 -5.38 5.36
N ILE A 18 4.89 -5.31 4.24
CA ILE A 18 5.38 -5.84 2.97
C ILE A 18 6.50 -4.94 2.44
N THR A 19 7.71 -5.48 2.42
CA THR A 19 8.93 -4.82 1.90
C THR A 19 9.27 -5.28 0.48
N GLY A 20 10.28 -4.64 -0.12
CA GLY A 20 10.87 -5.07 -1.39
C GLY A 20 11.29 -6.54 -1.40
N LYS A 21 11.82 -7.08 -0.30
CA LYS A 21 12.17 -8.51 -0.18
C LYS A 21 10.96 -9.40 -0.45
N HIS A 22 9.86 -9.16 0.28
CA HIS A 22 8.61 -9.91 0.11
C HIS A 22 8.08 -9.77 -1.30
N TRP A 23 8.16 -8.56 -1.87
CA TRP A 23 7.73 -8.29 -3.22
C TRP A 23 8.56 -9.05 -4.25
N THR A 24 9.88 -9.00 -4.20
CA THR A 24 10.76 -9.68 -5.16
C THR A 24 10.63 -11.20 -5.11
N ASP A 25 10.36 -11.74 -3.92
CA ASP A 25 10.19 -13.19 -3.70
C ASP A 25 8.77 -13.68 -4.10
N SER A 26 7.83 -12.76 -4.36
CA SER A 26 6.44 -13.08 -4.70
C SER A 26 6.22 -13.27 -6.21
N ASP A 27 5.27 -14.13 -6.56
CA ASP A 27 4.77 -14.23 -7.93
C ASP A 27 3.86 -13.05 -8.32
N ALA A 28 3.53 -12.97 -9.61
CA ALA A 28 2.72 -11.89 -10.15
C ALA A 28 1.29 -11.85 -9.58
N ASN A 29 0.68 -12.99 -9.27
CA ASN A 29 -0.68 -13.04 -8.75
C ASN A 29 -0.74 -12.54 -7.31
N LEU A 30 0.22 -12.92 -6.47
CA LEU A 30 0.32 -12.44 -5.10
C LEU A 30 0.55 -10.92 -5.04
N LYS A 31 1.41 -10.39 -5.92
CA LYS A 31 1.61 -8.95 -6.10
C LYS A 31 0.32 -8.23 -6.47
N LYS A 32 -0.43 -8.75 -7.45
CA LYS A 32 -1.72 -8.17 -7.86
C LYS A 32 -2.75 -8.24 -6.74
N ALA A 33 -2.82 -9.34 -5.99
CA ALA A 33 -3.73 -9.49 -4.86
C ALA A 33 -3.43 -8.46 -3.75
N TYR A 34 -2.15 -8.22 -3.43
CA TYR A 34 -1.76 -7.16 -2.50
C TYR A 34 -2.23 -5.79 -2.99
N LEU A 35 -1.93 -5.43 -4.24
CA LEU A 35 -2.35 -4.14 -4.83
C LEU A 35 -3.87 -3.97 -4.86
N LEU A 36 -4.62 -5.04 -5.14
CA LEU A 36 -6.07 -5.04 -5.06
C LEU A 36 -6.57 -4.79 -3.64
N GLY A 37 -5.94 -5.38 -2.62
CA GLY A 37 -6.23 -5.10 -1.22
C GLY A 37 -6.01 -3.62 -0.86
N VAL A 38 -4.94 -3.02 -1.37
CA VAL A 38 -4.67 -1.59 -1.21
C VAL A 38 -5.77 -0.73 -1.86
N ALA A 39 -6.15 -1.05 -3.10
CA ALA A 39 -7.22 -0.36 -3.81
C ALA A 39 -8.55 -0.42 -3.04
N ASN A 40 -8.94 -1.61 -2.59
CA ASN A 40 -10.16 -1.81 -1.81
C ASN A 40 -10.15 -1.01 -0.49
N THR A 41 -8.99 -0.92 0.17
CA THR A 41 -8.85 -0.13 1.41
C THR A 41 -9.05 1.36 1.15
N LEU A 42 -8.49 1.88 0.05
CA LEU A 42 -8.70 3.28 -0.37
C LEU A 42 -10.16 3.56 -0.73
N GLU A 43 -10.85 2.60 -1.35
CA GLU A 43 -12.28 2.73 -1.65
C GLU A 43 -13.14 2.76 -0.40
N VAL A 44 -12.85 1.90 0.59
CA VAL A 44 -13.53 1.92 1.90
C VAL A 44 -13.33 3.26 2.59
N GLU A 45 -12.09 3.76 2.64
CA GLU A 45 -11.77 5.05 3.25
C GLU A 45 -12.48 6.21 2.53
N ARG A 46 -12.51 6.20 1.20
CA ARG A 46 -13.27 7.18 0.40
C ARG A 46 -14.77 7.12 0.72
N ALA A 47 -15.36 5.93 0.80
CA ALA A 47 -16.78 5.76 1.12
C ALA A 47 -17.10 6.24 2.54
N TYR A 48 -16.16 6.05 3.48
CA TYR A 48 -16.29 6.57 4.84
C TYR A 48 -16.26 8.11 4.87
N GLN A 49 -15.33 8.73 4.14
CA GLN A 49 -15.22 10.19 4.04
C GLN A 49 -16.42 10.86 3.36
N GLN A 50 -17.12 10.18 2.45
CA GLN A 50 -18.36 10.72 1.87
C GLN A 50 -19.46 10.94 2.91
N ARG A 51 -19.44 10.18 4.01
CA ARG A 51 -20.39 10.32 5.13
C ARG A 51 -19.90 11.30 6.21
N ARG A 52 -18.59 11.57 6.24
CA ARG A 52 -17.90 12.44 7.20
C ARG A 52 -16.75 13.13 6.49
N ALA A 53 -16.98 14.36 6.02
CA ALA A 53 -15.95 15.10 5.29
C ALA A 53 -14.67 15.24 6.13
N VAL A 54 -13.55 14.74 5.60
CA VAL A 54 -12.22 14.85 6.19
C VAL A 54 -11.42 15.84 5.33
N PRO A 55 -10.76 16.85 5.91
CA PRO A 55 -9.91 17.75 5.14
C PRO A 55 -8.79 17.00 4.42
N ASP A 56 -8.45 17.40 3.19
CA ASP A 56 -7.40 16.76 2.38
C ASP A 56 -6.02 16.70 3.07
N THR A 57 -5.77 17.56 4.06
CA THR A 57 -4.52 17.54 4.86
C THR A 57 -4.49 16.40 5.89
N GLN A 58 -5.63 15.76 6.16
CA GLN A 58 -5.79 14.69 7.15
C GLN A 58 -6.06 13.32 6.50
N THR A 59 -6.01 13.25 5.17
CA THR A 59 -6.23 12.00 4.42
C THR A 59 -5.26 11.88 3.25
N LEU A 60 -4.95 10.64 2.88
CA LEU A 60 -4.12 10.33 1.73
C LEU A 60 -4.96 10.04 0.48
N VAL A 61 -6.27 9.84 0.62
CA VAL A 61 -7.17 9.41 -0.47
C VAL A 61 -7.09 10.32 -1.70
N PRO A 62 -7.20 11.66 -1.58
CA PRO A 62 -7.17 12.54 -2.76
C PRO A 62 -5.87 12.41 -3.57
N LYS A 63 -4.73 12.24 -2.87
CA LYS A 63 -3.42 12.07 -3.51
C LYS A 63 -3.31 10.71 -4.20
N PHE A 64 -3.71 9.64 -3.52
CA PHE A 64 -3.74 8.30 -4.12
C PHE A 64 -4.69 8.25 -5.33
N SER A 65 -5.90 8.81 -5.23
CA SER A 65 -6.84 8.88 -6.36
C SER A 65 -6.24 9.64 -7.53
N ALA A 66 -5.61 10.79 -7.31
CA ALA A 66 -4.95 11.55 -8.37
C ALA A 66 -3.74 10.80 -8.96
N GLY A 67 -2.95 10.12 -8.13
CA GLY A 67 -1.75 9.41 -8.57
C GLY A 67 -2.03 8.11 -9.32
N LEU A 68 -3.12 7.43 -8.98
CA LEU A 68 -3.51 6.15 -9.55
C LEU A 68 -4.57 6.28 -10.66
N GLN A 69 -5.12 7.47 -10.94
CA GLN A 69 -6.22 7.69 -11.90
C GLN A 69 -5.97 7.09 -13.30
N ASN A 70 -4.71 7.03 -13.74
CA ASN A 70 -4.31 6.52 -15.06
C ASN A 70 -3.51 5.21 -14.98
N GLN A 71 -3.53 4.55 -13.82
CA GLN A 71 -2.77 3.32 -13.57
C GLN A 71 -3.72 2.12 -13.58
N THR A 72 -3.29 1.03 -14.21
CA THR A 72 -3.85 -0.31 -14.00
C THR A 72 -3.06 -1.05 -12.91
N LEU A 73 -3.65 -2.10 -12.31
CA LEU A 73 -2.93 -2.96 -11.37
C LEU A 73 -1.60 -3.49 -11.96
N ASP A 74 -1.58 -3.81 -13.26
CA ASP A 74 -0.37 -4.27 -13.93
C ASP A 74 0.68 -3.18 -14.09
N SER A 75 0.29 -1.97 -14.49
CA SER A 75 1.24 -0.85 -14.60
C SER A 75 1.87 -0.44 -13.26
N VAL A 76 1.10 -0.52 -12.16
CA VAL A 76 1.61 -0.30 -10.80
C VAL A 76 2.60 -1.40 -10.45
N ARG A 77 2.24 -2.68 -10.66
CA ARG A 77 3.11 -3.83 -10.41
C ARG A 77 4.43 -3.71 -11.16
N GLU A 78 4.38 -3.42 -12.46
CA GLU A 78 5.56 -3.30 -13.31
C GLU A 78 6.46 -2.12 -12.92
N THR A 79 5.87 -1.02 -12.45
CA THR A 79 6.64 0.12 -11.94
C THR A 79 7.40 -0.26 -10.67
N ILE A 80 6.74 -0.97 -9.74
CA ILE A 80 7.37 -1.43 -8.50
C ILE A 80 8.44 -2.51 -8.79
N ASP A 81 8.14 -3.47 -9.68
CA ASP A 81 9.09 -4.51 -10.12
C ASP A 81 10.37 -3.86 -10.69
N ARG A 82 10.22 -2.89 -11.61
CA ARG A 82 11.37 -2.16 -12.18
C ARG A 82 12.13 -1.38 -11.13
N TRP A 83 11.45 -0.75 -10.17
CA TRP A 83 12.11 0.03 -9.14
C TRP A 83 12.98 -0.85 -8.24
N TYR A 84 12.47 -1.98 -7.73
CA TYR A 84 13.29 -2.87 -6.89
C TYR A 84 14.40 -3.56 -7.68
N ALA A 85 14.18 -3.90 -8.96
CA ALA A 85 15.22 -4.43 -9.82
C ALA A 85 16.39 -3.42 -10.03
N ALA A 86 16.07 -2.13 -10.12
CA ALA A 86 17.05 -1.05 -10.23
C ALA A 86 17.70 -0.67 -8.87
N ASN A 87 17.10 -1.06 -7.75
CA ASN A 87 17.52 -0.68 -6.39
C ASN A 87 17.70 -1.92 -5.48
N PRO A 88 18.61 -2.86 -5.81
CA PRO A 88 18.76 -4.13 -5.07
C PRO A 88 19.23 -3.94 -3.61
N THR A 89 19.80 -2.78 -3.26
CA THR A 89 20.21 -2.45 -1.89
C THR A 89 19.06 -1.90 -1.03
N GLN A 90 17.88 -1.68 -1.60
CA GLN A 90 16.73 -1.06 -0.92
C GLN A 90 15.55 -2.02 -0.71
N LEU A 91 15.81 -3.33 -0.64
CA LEU A 91 14.75 -4.34 -0.45
C LEU A 91 14.06 -4.28 0.92
N ASP A 92 14.64 -3.58 1.89
CA ASP A 92 13.99 -3.34 3.18
C ASP A 92 12.95 -2.21 3.12
N ARG A 93 12.93 -1.42 2.03
CA ARG A 93 11.94 -0.36 1.84
C ARG A 93 10.53 -0.95 1.73
N PRO A 94 9.51 -0.40 2.43
CA PRO A 94 8.13 -0.84 2.29
C PRO A 94 7.57 -0.62 0.88
N VAL A 95 6.80 -1.58 0.37
CA VAL A 95 6.11 -1.47 -0.93
C VAL A 95 5.17 -0.28 -0.96
N MET A 96 4.43 -0.04 0.12
CA MET A 96 3.51 1.11 0.20
C MET A 96 4.25 2.45 0.12
N GLU A 97 5.45 2.53 0.71
CA GLU A 97 6.29 3.72 0.61
C GLU A 97 6.78 3.92 -0.82
N THR A 98 7.20 2.85 -1.49
CA THR A 98 7.59 2.89 -2.91
C THR A 98 6.42 3.32 -3.80
N ILE A 99 5.21 2.81 -3.60
CA ILE A 99 4.01 3.29 -4.32
C ILE A 99 3.82 4.80 -4.12
N TRP A 100 3.97 5.27 -2.88
CA TRP A 100 3.80 6.68 -2.56
C TRP A 100 4.78 7.58 -3.31
N PHE A 101 6.08 7.30 -3.22
CA PHE A 101 7.11 8.19 -3.77
C PHE A 101 7.34 8.02 -5.28
N GLU A 102 7.14 6.83 -5.81
CA GLU A 102 7.46 6.54 -7.22
C GLU A 102 6.25 6.70 -8.15
N ILE A 103 5.02 6.61 -7.63
CA ILE A 103 3.80 6.69 -8.44
C ILE A 103 2.93 7.88 -8.02
N VAL A 104 2.58 7.96 -6.73
CA VAL A 104 1.59 8.94 -6.26
C VAL A 104 2.14 10.37 -6.26
N VAL A 105 3.27 10.60 -5.59
CA VAL A 105 3.87 11.94 -5.48
C VAL A 105 4.19 12.55 -6.85
N PRO A 106 4.84 11.85 -7.80
CA PRO A 106 5.18 12.43 -9.11
C PRO A 106 3.93 12.87 -9.90
N ALA A 107 2.88 12.07 -9.89
CA ALA A 107 1.63 12.39 -10.59
C ALA A 107 0.92 13.63 -10.03
N THR A 108 1.07 13.93 -8.73
CA THR A 108 0.51 15.14 -8.12
C THR A 108 1.32 16.41 -8.42
N LYS A 109 2.62 16.30 -8.75
CA LYS A 109 3.45 17.44 -9.14
C LYS A 109 3.16 17.90 -10.57
N THR A 110 2.87 16.97 -11.48
CA THR A 110 2.59 17.27 -12.89
C THR A 110 1.30 18.08 -13.11
N LYS A 111 0.34 18.05 -12.19
CA LYS A 111 -0.88 18.88 -12.26
C LYS A 111 -0.66 20.35 -11.88
N ARG A 112 0.57 20.76 -11.52
CA ARG A 112 0.91 22.12 -11.07
C ARG A 112 1.57 22.92 -12.22
N THR A 113 0.87 23.06 -13.34
CA THR A 113 1.21 24.05 -14.37
C THR A 113 -0.01 24.98 -14.52
N PRO A 114 0.14 26.31 -14.33
CA PRO A 114 -0.95 27.28 -14.39
C PRO A 114 -1.57 27.39 -15.79
#